data_AF-K9REL6-F1
#
_entry.id   AF-K9REL6-F1
#
_cell.length_a   1.000
_cell.length_b   1.000
_cell.length_c   1.000
_cell.angle_alpha   90.00
_cell.angle_beta   90.00
_cell.angle_gamma   90.00
#
_symmetry.space_group_name_H-M   'P 1'
#
loop_
_entity.id
_entity.type
_entity.pdbx_description
1 polymer ?
#
loop_
_entity_poly.entity_id
_entity_poly.type
_entity_poly.pdbx_seq_one_letter_code
_entity_poly.pdbx_strand_id
1 'polypeptide(L)'
;MIIRDLAILDFVEFSGCIMGGAETTANANSSAGAGIADSNAEATALGKITKTVTKTSTFTRKDDFSSSSRASGRAKSSARDGNNISRSSDSSSSYWFKIG
;
A
#
# COMPACT_ATOMS: atom_id res chain seq x y z
N MET A 1 64.14 15.06 3.39
CA MET A 1 62.87 14.33 3.11
C MET A 1 62.02 15.25 2.26
N ILE A 2 61.86 14.94 0.98
CA ILE A 2 61.12 15.76 0.00
C ILE A 2 59.79 15.04 -0.22
N ILE A 3 58.68 15.69 0.12
CA ILE A 3 57.33 15.19 -0.18
C ILE A 3 57.09 15.41 -1.67
N ARG A 4 56.94 14.33 -2.43
CA ARG A 4 56.73 14.33 -3.89
C ARG A 4 55.30 13.98 -4.33
N ASP A 5 54.33 13.94 -3.41
CA ASP A 5 52.94 13.58 -3.73
C ASP A 5 52.04 14.80 -3.90
N LEU A 6 52.32 15.60 -4.92
CA LEU A 6 51.36 16.56 -5.49
C LEU A 6 51.15 16.25 -6.97
N ALA A 7 50.70 15.03 -7.26
CA ALA A 7 50.12 14.63 -8.52
C ALA A 7 49.13 13.52 -8.16
N ILE A 8 47.83 13.77 -8.06
CA ILE A 8 46.93 14.15 -9.15
C ILE A 8 45.69 14.73 -8.46
N LEU A 9 45.38 16.02 -8.69
CA LEU A 9 44.01 16.51 -8.52
C LEU A 9 43.26 15.99 -9.75
N ASP A 10 42.75 14.78 -9.64
CA ASP A 10 41.91 14.20 -10.69
C ASP A 10 40.64 15.06 -10.72
N PHE A 11 40.48 15.82 -11.81
CA PHE A 11 39.17 16.37 -12.13
C PHE A 11 38.29 15.18 -12.41
N VAL A 12 37.53 14.75 -11.40
CA VAL A 12 36.47 13.77 -11.58
C VAL A 12 35.49 14.39 -12.57
N GLU A 13 35.62 14.00 -13.84
CA GLU A 13 34.65 14.35 -14.87
C GLU A 13 33.28 13.98 -14.32
N PHE A 14 32.36 14.95 -14.32
CA PHE A 14 30.96 14.83 -13.95
C PHE A 14 30.16 13.82 -14.82
N SER A 15 30.83 12.91 -15.55
CA SER A 15 30.24 11.83 -16.34
C SER A 15 29.49 10.78 -15.50
N GLY A 16 29.62 10.83 -14.17
CA GLY A 16 28.89 9.96 -13.23
C GLY A 16 27.68 10.61 -12.55
N CYS A 17 27.34 11.85 -12.88
CA CYS A 17 26.18 12.50 -12.28
C CYS A 17 24.91 11.78 -12.73
N ILE A 18 24.14 11.21 -11.79
CA ILE A 18 22.83 10.61 -12.06
C ILE A 18 21.94 11.71 -12.66
N MET A 19 21.83 11.77 -13.99
CA MET A 19 21.05 12.78 -14.72
C MET A 19 19.54 12.47 -14.78
N GLY A 20 19.03 11.66 -13.88
CA GLY A 20 17.62 11.26 -13.91
C GLY A 20 17.11 10.84 -12.54
N GLY A 21 16.15 11.62 -12.02
CA GLY A 21 15.29 11.21 -10.92
C GLY A 21 13.94 10.78 -11.48
N ALA A 22 13.48 9.60 -11.11
CA ALA A 22 12.08 9.23 -11.30
C ALA A 22 11.28 9.82 -10.14
N GLU A 23 10.25 10.64 -10.42
CA GLU A 23 9.29 10.98 -9.37
C GLU A 23 8.55 9.72 -8.93
N THR A 24 8.78 9.34 -7.68
CA THR A 24 8.11 8.23 -7.02
C THR A 24 7.37 8.74 -5.79
N THR A 25 6.12 8.35 -5.63
CA THR A 25 5.33 8.62 -4.43
C THR A 25 4.72 7.34 -3.92
N ALA A 26 4.72 7.14 -2.60
CA ALA A 26 4.03 6.04 -1.95
C ALA A 26 3.29 6.59 -0.75
N ASN A 27 1.99 6.30 -0.68
CA ASN A 27 1.13 6.72 0.40
C ASN A 27 0.30 5.52 0.88
N ALA A 28 0.28 5.30 2.19
CA ALA A 28 -0.52 4.27 2.83
C ALA A 28 -1.28 4.90 4.00
N ASN A 29 -2.58 4.71 4.02
CA ASN A 29 -3.46 5.18 5.07
C ASN A 29 -4.34 4.03 5.55
N SER A 30 -4.46 3.91 6.87
CA SER A 30 -5.35 2.94 7.51
C SER A 30 -6.14 3.63 8.60
N SER A 31 -7.44 3.35 8.65
CA SER A 31 -8.33 3.80 9.72
C SER A 31 -9.11 2.61 10.26
N ALA A 32 -9.32 2.60 11.57
CA ALA A 32 -10.15 1.61 12.25
C ALA A 32 -11.07 2.31 13.24
N GLY A 33 -12.30 1.81 13.32
CA GLY A 33 -13.34 2.29 14.22
C GLY A 33 -14.23 1.13 14.67
N ALA A 34 -15.29 1.46 15.41
CA ALA A 34 -16.22 0.46 15.91
C ALA A 34 -16.85 -0.35 14.76
N GLY A 35 -16.43 -1.61 14.64
CA GLY A 35 -16.96 -2.53 13.64
C GLY A 35 -16.51 -2.29 12.20
N ILE A 36 -15.57 -1.38 11.92
CA ILE A 36 -15.10 -1.09 10.56
C ILE A 36 -13.58 -0.82 10.57
N ALA A 37 -12.85 -1.40 9.62
CA ALA A 37 -11.48 -1.00 9.33
C ALA A 37 -11.23 -0.91 7.82
N ASP A 38 -10.68 0.23 7.40
CA ASP A 38 -10.39 0.57 6.01
C ASP A 38 -8.88 0.83 5.86
N SER A 39 -8.32 0.35 4.76
CA SER A 39 -6.91 0.58 4.39
C SER A 39 -6.81 0.90 2.90
N ASN A 40 -5.98 1.87 2.56
CA ASN A 40 -5.66 2.25 1.20
C ASN A 40 -4.16 2.44 1.07
N ALA A 41 -3.56 1.82 0.06
CA ALA A 41 -2.17 2.02 -0.31
C ALA A 41 -2.10 2.37 -1.80
N GLU A 42 -1.36 3.42 -2.13
CA GLU A 42 -1.15 3.88 -3.49
C GLU A 42 0.33 4.18 -3.70
N ALA A 43 0.89 3.68 -4.79
CA ALA A 43 2.25 3.98 -5.20
C ALA A 43 2.27 4.38 -6.67
N THR A 44 3.01 5.46 -6.96
CA THR A 44 3.20 5.98 -8.31
C THR A 44 4.69 6.05 -8.61
N ALA A 45 5.11 5.59 -9.78
CA ALA A 45 6.47 5.69 -10.27
C ALA A 45 6.47 5.85 -11.79
N LEU A 46 7.04 6.93 -12.32
CA LEU A 46 7.15 7.16 -13.78
C LEU A 46 5.80 7.02 -14.53
N GLY A 47 4.71 7.53 -13.95
CA GLY A 47 3.36 7.42 -14.54
C GLY A 47 2.70 6.03 -14.41
N LYS A 48 3.36 5.06 -13.78
CA LYS A 48 2.77 3.79 -13.36
C LYS A 48 2.14 3.95 -12.01
N ILE A 49 0.93 3.42 -11.81
CA ILE A 49 0.17 3.56 -10.57
C ILE A 49 -0.25 2.18 -10.10
N THR A 50 0.02 1.85 -8.85
CA THR A 50 -0.55 0.68 -8.16
C THR A 50 -1.37 1.15 -6.99
N LYS A 51 -2.57 0.61 -6.84
CA LYS A 51 -3.51 0.97 -5.77
C LYS A 51 -4.15 -0.26 -5.19
N THR A 52 -4.17 -0.35 -3.87
CA THR A 52 -4.85 -1.42 -3.14
C THR A 52 -5.74 -0.81 -2.07
N VAL A 53 -7.01 -1.21 -2.05
CA VAL A 53 -8.00 -0.79 -1.08
C VAL A 53 -8.58 -2.03 -0.41
N THR A 54 -8.53 -2.06 0.91
CA THR A 54 -9.10 -3.13 1.73
C THR A 54 -10.10 -2.54 2.70
N LYS A 55 -11.26 -3.17 2.83
CA LYS A 55 -12.32 -2.79 3.76
C LYS A 55 -12.79 -4.01 4.51
N THR A 56 -12.92 -3.88 5.82
CA THR A 56 -13.44 -4.92 6.69
C THR A 56 -14.50 -4.34 7.60
N SER A 57 -15.55 -5.11 7.86
CA SER A 57 -16.58 -4.75 8.81
C SER A 57 -16.97 -5.95 9.67
N THR A 58 -17.28 -5.67 10.92
CA THR A 58 -17.80 -6.63 11.88
C THR A 58 -19.04 -6.06 12.55
N PHE A 59 -20.02 -6.92 12.77
CA PHE A 59 -21.26 -6.59 13.46
C PHE A 59 -21.53 -7.68 14.48
N THR A 60 -21.88 -7.28 15.70
CA THR A 60 -22.26 -8.19 16.78
C THR A 60 -23.57 -7.73 17.37
N ARG A 61 -24.52 -8.65 17.52
CA ARG A 61 -25.77 -8.43 18.24
C ARG A 61 -25.87 -9.45 19.36
N LYS A 62 -26.20 -8.98 20.56
CA LYS A 62 -26.41 -9.83 21.73
C LYS A 62 -27.67 -9.37 22.43
N ASP A 63 -28.63 -10.27 22.53
CA ASP A 63 -29.87 -10.14 23.30
C ASP A 63 -29.85 -11.22 24.40
N ASP A 64 -30.76 -11.17 25.38
CA ASP A 64 -30.73 -12.08 26.54
C ASP A 64 -30.80 -13.59 26.17
N PHE A 65 -31.38 -13.91 25.01
CA PHE A 65 -31.62 -15.28 24.54
C PHE A 65 -30.77 -15.71 23.34
N SER A 66 -30.05 -14.77 22.70
CA SER A 66 -29.29 -15.10 21.49
C SER A 66 -28.11 -14.16 21.26
N SER A 67 -27.11 -14.67 20.56
CA SER A 67 -25.96 -13.89 20.09
C SER A 67 -25.69 -14.20 18.63
N SER A 68 -25.44 -13.15 17.85
CA SER A 68 -25.07 -13.26 16.44
C SER A 68 -23.91 -12.34 16.11
N SER A 69 -23.10 -12.76 15.15
CA SER A 69 -22.02 -11.94 14.63
C SER A 69 -21.86 -12.15 13.13
N ARG A 70 -21.40 -11.10 12.47
CA ARG A 70 -21.11 -11.10 11.04
C ARG A 70 -19.78 -10.41 10.83
N ALA A 71 -18.91 -11.00 10.03
CA ALA A 71 -17.72 -10.33 9.51
C ALA A 71 -17.77 -10.29 7.99
N SER A 72 -17.30 -9.22 7.40
CA SER A 72 -17.22 -9.03 5.96
C SER A 72 -15.89 -8.37 5.62
N GLY A 73 -15.24 -8.84 4.56
CA GLY A 73 -14.01 -8.27 4.03
C GLY A 73 -14.10 -8.11 2.51
N ARG A 74 -13.51 -7.03 1.99
CA ARG A 74 -13.36 -6.78 0.56
C ARG A 74 -11.98 -6.19 0.31
N ALA A 75 -11.28 -6.72 -0.68
CA ALA A 75 -10.02 -6.18 -1.16
C ALA A 75 -10.13 -5.91 -2.66
N LYS A 76 -9.57 -4.79 -3.11
CA LYS A 76 -9.46 -4.44 -4.52
C LYS A 76 -8.05 -3.95 -4.77
N SER A 77 -7.41 -4.47 -5.81
CA SER A 77 -6.13 -3.98 -6.28
C SER A 77 -6.22 -3.60 -7.75
N SER A 78 -5.47 -2.59 -8.15
CA SER A 78 -5.36 -2.18 -9.55
C SER A 78 -3.95 -1.71 -9.84
N ALA A 79 -3.42 -2.08 -11.00
CA ALA A 79 -2.19 -1.53 -11.54
C ALA A 79 -2.46 -0.88 -12.89
N ARG A 80 -1.78 0.24 -13.14
CA ARG A 80 -1.82 0.97 -14.40
C ARG A 80 -0.40 1.21 -14.88
N ASP A 81 -0.16 0.89 -16.15
CA ASP A 81 1.07 1.18 -16.87
C ASP A 81 0.70 1.77 -18.25
N GLY A 82 0.73 3.10 -18.37
CA GLY A 82 0.23 3.82 -19.55
C GLY A 82 -1.26 3.54 -19.81
N ASN A 83 -1.54 2.85 -20.93
CA ASN A 83 -2.90 2.44 -21.33
C ASN A 83 -3.29 1.04 -20.83
N ASN A 84 -2.37 0.31 -20.20
CA ASN A 84 -2.65 -1.01 -19.65
C ASN A 84 -3.18 -0.88 -18.23
N ILE A 85 -4.30 -1.52 -17.94
CA ILE A 85 -4.91 -1.54 -16.61
C ILE A 85 -5.24 -2.99 -16.25
N SER A 86 -4.71 -3.46 -15.12
CA SER A 86 -5.11 -4.73 -14.50
C SER A 86 -5.84 -4.45 -13.19
N ARG A 87 -6.83 -5.30 -12.87
CA ARG A 87 -7.63 -5.19 -11.65
C ARG A 87 -7.87 -6.57 -11.08
N SER A 88 -7.78 -6.68 -9.76
CA SER A 88 -8.18 -7.87 -9.00
C SER A 88 -9.08 -7.45 -7.85
N SER A 89 -9.98 -8.34 -7.48
CA SER A 89 -10.86 -8.13 -6.33
C SER A 89 -11.16 -9.45 -5.66
N ASP A 90 -11.24 -9.41 -4.33
CA ASP A 90 -11.67 -10.54 -3.53
C ASP A 90 -12.64 -10.07 -2.43
N SER A 91 -13.52 -10.96 -2.01
CA SER A 91 -14.47 -10.68 -0.94
C SER A 91 -14.83 -11.95 -0.18
N SER A 92 -14.93 -11.82 1.14
CA SER A 92 -15.33 -12.91 2.03
C SER A 92 -16.30 -12.40 3.08
N SER A 93 -17.24 -13.25 3.47
CA SER A 93 -18.19 -12.96 4.54
C SER A 93 -18.41 -14.20 5.40
N SER A 94 -18.45 -14.01 6.71
CA SER A 94 -18.78 -15.04 7.68
C SER A 94 -19.91 -14.58 8.59
N TYR A 95 -20.68 -15.56 9.05
CA TYR A 95 -21.80 -15.37 9.96
C TYR A 95 -21.74 -16.43 11.04
N TRP A 96 -22.05 -16.02 12.26
CA TRP A 96 -22.14 -16.91 13.41
C TRP A 96 -23.38 -16.57 14.22
N PHE A 97 -23.99 -17.61 14.79
CA PHE A 97 -25.21 -17.50 15.57
C PHE A 97 -25.23 -18.56 16.67
N LYS A 98 -25.71 -18.18 17.85
CA LYS A 98 -25.90 -19.06 19.01
C LYS A 98 -27.16 -18.67 19.78
N ILE A 99 -27.93 -19.68 20.18
CA ILE A 99 -29.05 -19.58 21.13
C ILE A 99 -28.54 -19.97 22.52
N GLY A 100 -28.94 -19.18 23.52
CA GLY A 100 -28.62 -19.39 24.94
C GLY A 100 -29.63 -20.30 25.63
#